data_AF-A0A7G8UFC3-F1
#
_entry.id   AF-A0A7G8UFC3-F1
#
_cell.length_a   1.000
_cell.length_b   1.000
_cell.length_c   1.000
_cell.angle_alpha   90.00
_cell.angle_beta   90.00
_cell.angle_gamma   90.00
#
_symmetry.space_group_name_H-M   'P 1'
#
loop_
_entity.id
_entity.type
_entity.pdbx_description
1 polymer ?
#
loop_
_entity_poly.entity_id
_entity_poly.type
_entity_poly.pdbx_seq_one_letter_code
_entity_poly.pdbx_strand_id
1 'polypeptide(L)'
;MLSRLFNKSADYTVLAGKSVKIPKLTPSKFKELLERVETLPAIIQTVFADRDVDSAIATLITGLYRGMDEIADILAVLSGLERDEIAAEADAVEISEFIRATLEKNDLQRALKNFRAVLGHFRASPVPTDGI
;
A
#
# COMPACT_ATOMS: atom_id res chain seq x y z
N MET A 1 19.37 1.45 -28.26
CA MET A 1 18.31 0.54 -27.77
C MET A 1 18.66 0.01 -26.36
N LEU A 2 18.90 0.89 -25.38
CA LEU A 2 19.26 0.51 -24.01
C LEU A 2 18.13 0.78 -22.99
N SER A 3 17.02 1.37 -23.42
CA SER A 3 15.88 1.74 -22.58
C SER A 3 14.90 0.59 -22.28
N ARG A 4 15.18 -0.64 -22.73
CA ARG A 4 14.33 -1.83 -22.50
C ARG A 4 14.77 -2.72 -21.34
N LEU A 5 15.81 -2.34 -20.58
CA LEU A 5 16.32 -3.13 -19.44
C LEU A 5 15.77 -2.69 -18.08
N PHE A 6 14.99 -1.61 -18.00
CA PHE A 6 14.50 -1.06 -16.72
C PHE A 6 13.01 -1.25 -16.45
N ASN A 7 12.30 -2.17 -17.12
CA ASN A 7 10.89 -2.35 -16.79
C ASN A 7 10.38 -3.78 -16.90
N LYS A 8 10.82 -4.61 -15.96
CA LYS A 8 10.08 -5.79 -15.55
C LYS A 8 10.06 -5.76 -14.03
N SER A 9 9.06 -5.09 -13.44
CA SER A 9 8.79 -5.13 -12.01
C SER A 9 8.83 -6.60 -11.57
N ALA A 10 9.71 -6.95 -10.62
CA ALA A 10 9.84 -8.31 -10.15
C ALA A 10 8.47 -8.86 -9.71
N ASP A 11 8.26 -10.17 -9.87
CA ASP A 11 7.01 -10.79 -9.41
C ASP A 11 7.04 -11.12 -7.92
N TYR A 12 8.23 -11.16 -7.33
CA TYR A 12 8.51 -11.51 -5.94
C TYR A 12 9.60 -10.61 -5.35
N THR A 13 9.63 -10.51 -4.04
CA THR A 13 10.71 -9.91 -3.24
C THR A 13 10.80 -10.63 -1.89
N VAL A 14 11.73 -10.23 -1.03
CA VAL A 14 11.87 -10.78 0.32
C VAL A 14 11.17 -9.86 1.33
N LEU A 15 10.48 -10.46 2.29
CA LEU A 15 9.91 -9.80 3.45
C LEU A 15 9.87 -10.79 4.63
N ALA A 16 10.39 -10.40 5.79
CA ALA A 16 10.48 -11.25 6.98
C ALA A 16 11.19 -12.59 6.66
N GLY A 17 12.29 -12.52 5.89
CA GLY A 17 13.05 -13.69 5.44
C GLY A 17 12.31 -14.63 4.47
N LYS A 18 11.11 -14.27 4.00
CA LYS A 18 10.29 -15.09 3.09
C LYS A 18 10.20 -14.47 1.70
N SER A 19 10.22 -15.32 0.67
CA SER A 19 9.89 -14.89 -0.69
C SER A 19 8.38 -14.63 -0.80
N VAL A 20 8.00 -13.38 -0.98
CA VAL A 20 6.61 -12.91 -1.06
C VAL A 20 6.29 -12.42 -2.45
N LYS A 21 5.08 -12.72 -2.92
CA LYS A 21 4.60 -12.24 -4.21
C LYS A 21 4.25 -10.76 -4.11
N ILE A 22 4.72 -9.96 -5.07
CA ILE A 22 4.35 -8.54 -5.14
C ILE A 22 2.90 -8.44 -5.63
N PRO A 23 1.98 -7.93 -4.79
CA PRO A 23 0.55 -7.97 -5.06
C PRO A 23 0.15 -6.95 -6.13
N LYS A 24 -0.98 -7.23 -6.80
CA LYS A 24 -1.69 -6.19 -7.54
C LYS A 24 -2.65 -5.48 -6.59
N LEU A 25 -2.61 -4.16 -6.56
CA LEU A 25 -3.53 -3.30 -5.81
C LEU A 25 -4.88 -3.22 -6.54
N THR A 26 -5.67 -4.27 -6.38
CA THR A 26 -7.06 -4.33 -6.88
C THR A 26 -7.98 -3.52 -5.97
N PRO A 27 -9.18 -3.14 -6.45
CA PRO A 27 -10.19 -2.49 -5.59
C PRO A 27 -10.49 -3.25 -4.29
N SER A 28 -10.52 -4.59 -4.35
CA SER A 28 -10.74 -5.43 -3.17
C SER A 28 -9.57 -5.34 -2.18
N LYS A 29 -8.33 -5.31 -2.67
CA LYS A 29 -7.14 -5.20 -1.82
C LYS A 29 -7.06 -3.81 -1.17
N PHE A 30 -7.44 -2.76 -1.90
CA PHE A 30 -7.59 -1.42 -1.34
C PHE A 30 -8.66 -1.35 -0.26
N LYS A 31 -9.80 -2.02 -0.46
CA LYS A 31 -10.86 -2.10 0.56
C LYS A 31 -10.34 -2.76 1.83
N GLU A 32 -9.66 -3.90 1.71
CA GLU A 32 -9.06 -4.61 2.85
C GLU A 32 -8.05 -3.74 3.61
N LEU A 33 -7.21 -2.98 2.90
CA LEU A 33 -6.29 -2.02 3.51
C LEU A 33 -7.02 -0.93 4.30
N LEU A 34 -8.10 -0.36 3.75
CA LEU A 34 -8.90 0.68 4.42
C LEU A 34 -9.66 0.16 5.64
N GLU A 35 -10.06 -1.11 5.63
CA GLU A 35 -10.76 -1.76 6.75
C GLU A 35 -9.83 -2.10 7.91
N ARG A 36 -8.54 -2.35 7.64
CA ARG A 36 -7.57 -2.75 8.66
C ARG A 36 -6.66 -1.64 9.17
N VAL A 37 -6.53 -0.55 8.41
CA VAL A 37 -5.53 0.48 8.68
C VAL A 37 -6.23 1.85 8.76
N GLU A 38 -6.56 2.26 9.98
CA GLU A 38 -7.38 3.45 10.25
C GLU A 38 -6.72 4.76 9.78
N THR A 39 -5.39 4.85 9.84
CA THR A 39 -4.63 6.04 9.43
C THR A 39 -4.41 6.12 7.92
N LEU A 40 -4.65 5.04 7.19
CA LEU A 40 -4.37 4.96 5.76
C LEU A 40 -5.10 6.05 4.94
N PRO A 41 -6.38 6.40 5.20
CA PRO A 41 -7.02 7.53 4.55
C PRO A 41 -6.29 8.86 4.74
N ALA A 42 -5.71 9.11 5.91
CA ALA A 42 -4.97 10.34 6.20
C ALA A 42 -3.61 10.33 5.50
N ILE A 43 -2.88 9.21 5.58
CA ILE A 43 -1.60 9.02 4.90
C ILE A 43 -1.75 9.22 3.40
N ILE A 44 -2.79 8.63 2.80
CA ILE A 44 -3.05 8.77 1.38
C ILE A 44 -3.38 10.23 1.02
N GLN A 45 -4.11 10.96 1.85
CA GLN A 45 -4.34 12.40 1.63
C GLN A 45 -3.04 13.21 1.64
N THR A 46 -2.11 12.89 2.56
CA THR A 46 -0.80 13.54 2.61
C THR A 46 0.02 13.23 1.36
N VAL A 47 0.03 11.97 0.92
CA VAL A 47 0.67 11.54 -0.33
C VAL A 47 0.06 12.26 -1.55
N PHE A 48 -1.26 12.49 -1.57
CA PHE A 48 -1.94 13.23 -2.64
C PHE A 48 -1.68 14.74 -2.64
N ALA A 49 -1.33 15.31 -1.49
CA ALA A 49 -0.94 16.71 -1.41
C ALA A 49 0.46 16.94 -2.01
N ASP A 50 1.25 15.88 -2.11
CA ASP A 50 2.60 15.92 -2.64
C ASP A 50 2.60 15.89 -4.19
N ARG A 51 3.42 16.74 -4.80
CA ARG A 51 3.47 16.91 -6.26
C ARG A 51 4.46 15.98 -6.95
N ASP A 52 5.38 15.41 -6.17
CA ASP A 52 6.47 14.56 -6.64
C ASP A 52 6.28 13.12 -6.12
N VAL A 53 6.47 12.13 -7.00
CA VAL A 53 6.23 10.71 -6.69
C VAL A 53 7.25 10.18 -5.69
N ASP A 54 8.51 10.59 -5.81
CA ASP A 54 9.56 10.14 -4.89
C ASP A 54 9.34 10.73 -3.49
N SER A 55 8.95 12.01 -3.40
CA SER A 55 8.52 12.65 -2.15
C SER A 55 7.28 11.99 -1.54
N ALA A 56 6.29 11.64 -2.37
CA ALA A 56 5.10 10.89 -1.94
C ALA A 56 5.46 9.51 -1.35
N ILE A 57 6.38 8.79 -1.98
CA ILE A 57 6.87 7.49 -1.49
C ILE A 57 7.64 7.67 -0.17
N ALA A 58 8.52 8.66 -0.09
CA ALA A 58 9.26 8.95 1.14
C ALA A 58 8.33 9.37 2.29
N THR A 59 7.30 10.17 2.00
CA THR A 59 6.27 10.58 2.95
C THR A 59 5.42 9.40 3.41
N LEU A 60 5.03 8.51 2.49
CA LEU A 60 4.34 7.27 2.81
C LEU A 60 5.20 6.43 3.76
N ILE A 61 6.44 6.13 3.39
CA ILE A 61 7.37 5.34 4.20
C ILE A 61 7.55 5.99 5.59
N THR A 62 7.79 7.31 5.65
CA THR A 62 7.97 8.03 6.92
C THR A 62 6.71 8.02 7.79
N GLY A 63 5.54 8.19 7.19
CA GLY A 63 4.26 8.10 7.88
C GLY A 63 4.02 6.72 8.46
N LEU A 64 4.38 5.68 7.71
CA LEU A 64 4.28 4.29 8.14
C LEU A 64 5.29 3.93 9.24
N TYR A 65 6.52 4.46 9.19
CA TYR A 65 7.48 4.26 10.29
C TYR A 65 7.04 4.93 11.60
N ARG A 66 6.26 6.01 11.54
CA ARG A 66 5.74 6.68 12.74
C ARG A 66 4.63 5.87 13.43
N GLY A 67 3.97 4.98 12.69
CA GLY A 67 3.01 3.99 13.17
C GLY A 67 3.51 2.58 12.92
N MET A 68 4.60 2.16 13.59
CA MET A 68 5.18 0.81 13.42
C MET A 68 4.17 -0.33 13.63
N ASP A 69 3.11 -0.11 14.39
CA ASP A 69 2.06 -1.11 14.53
C ASP A 69 1.23 -1.26 13.24
N GLU A 70 1.00 -0.16 12.53
CA GLU A 70 0.17 -0.10 11.33
C GLU A 70 0.94 -0.52 10.07
N ILE A 71 2.26 -0.34 10.04
CA ILE A 71 3.08 -0.83 8.93
C ILE A 71 3.01 -2.36 8.85
N ALA A 72 3.01 -3.06 9.99
CA ALA A 72 2.86 -4.51 10.03
C ALA A 72 1.49 -4.94 9.47
N ASP A 73 0.41 -4.22 9.77
CA ASP A 73 -0.93 -4.50 9.25
C ASP A 73 -1.04 -4.28 7.73
N ILE A 74 -0.43 -3.21 7.21
CA ILE A 74 -0.36 -2.97 5.76
C ILE A 74 0.41 -4.09 5.08
N LEU A 75 1.58 -4.41 5.62
CA LEU A 75 2.45 -5.45 5.06
C LEU A 75 1.77 -6.81 5.11
N ALA A 76 1.01 -7.13 6.16
CA ALA A 76 0.24 -8.36 6.28
C ALA A 76 -0.83 -8.44 5.18
N VAL A 77 -1.60 -7.36 4.98
CA VAL A 77 -2.62 -7.30 3.92
C VAL A 77 -2.01 -7.46 2.52
N LEU A 78 -0.87 -6.82 2.27
CA LEU A 78 -0.21 -6.81 0.97
C LEU A 78 0.49 -8.13 0.66
N SER A 79 1.25 -8.67 1.60
CA SER A 79 2.08 -9.86 1.42
C SER A 79 1.32 -11.17 1.66
N GLY A 80 0.26 -11.12 2.47
CA GLY A 80 -0.43 -12.31 2.96
C GLY A 80 0.29 -13.03 4.11
N LEU A 81 1.36 -12.44 4.65
CA LEU A 81 2.02 -12.94 5.86
C LEU A 81 1.24 -12.52 7.11
N GLU A 82 1.50 -13.20 8.22
CA GLU A 82 0.92 -12.82 9.52
C GLU A 82 1.63 -11.58 10.07
N ARG A 83 0.85 -10.72 10.74
CA ARG A 83 1.32 -9.45 11.32
C ARG A 83 2.51 -9.67 12.27
N ASP A 84 2.39 -10.65 13.16
CA ASP A 84 3.40 -10.91 14.19
C ASP A 84 4.71 -11.43 13.58
N GLU A 85 4.65 -12.16 12.46
CA GLU A 85 5.84 -12.60 11.73
C GLU A 85 6.57 -11.40 11.11
N ILE A 86 5.83 -10.47 10.52
CA ILE A 86 6.41 -9.24 9.96
C ILE A 86 7.04 -8.40 11.07
N ALA A 87 6.35 -8.23 12.18
CA ALA A 87 6.84 -7.42 13.29
C ALA A 87 8.12 -7.99 13.95
N ALA A 88 8.27 -9.32 13.93
CA ALA A 88 9.42 -10.00 14.52
C ALA A 88 10.64 -10.04 13.58
N GLU A 89 10.43 -10.25 12.28
CA GLU A 89 11.51 -10.66 11.37
C GLU A 89 11.79 -9.66 10.23
N ALA A 90 10.86 -8.75 9.91
CA ALA A 90 11.04 -7.86 8.77
C ALA A 90 11.96 -6.69 9.12
N ASP A 91 12.99 -6.48 8.29
CA ASP A 91 13.89 -5.34 8.43
C ASP A 91 13.46 -4.12 7.58
N ALA A 92 14.06 -2.98 7.89
CA ALA A 92 13.75 -1.72 7.24
C ALA A 92 13.99 -1.72 5.71
N VAL A 93 14.98 -2.49 5.24
CA VAL A 93 15.35 -2.61 3.84
C VAL A 93 14.30 -3.44 3.11
N GLU A 94 13.97 -4.63 3.64
CA GLU A 94 12.94 -5.51 3.10
C GLU A 94 11.59 -4.81 2.97
N ILE A 95 11.18 -4.07 4.02
CA ILE A 95 9.94 -3.29 4.03
C ILE A 95 9.96 -2.24 2.91
N SER A 96 11.05 -1.48 2.80
CA SER A 96 11.18 -0.42 1.79
C SER A 96 11.15 -0.97 0.37
N GLU A 97 11.81 -2.11 0.12
CA GLU A 97 11.86 -2.77 -1.17
C GLU A 97 10.49 -3.35 -1.54
N PHE A 98 9.80 -3.99 -0.60
CA PHE A 98 8.47 -4.54 -0.84
C PHE A 98 7.43 -3.46 -1.14
N ILE A 99 7.44 -2.35 -0.40
CA ILE A 99 6.56 -1.21 -0.67
C ILE A 99 6.88 -0.64 -2.05
N ARG A 100 8.15 -0.33 -2.33
CA ARG A 100 8.57 0.20 -3.64
C ARG A 100 8.12 -0.70 -4.79
N ALA A 101 8.43 -1.99 -4.72
CA ALA A 101 8.10 -2.93 -5.77
C ALA A 101 6.58 -3.06 -5.96
N THR A 102 5.81 -3.00 -4.87
CA THR A 102 4.34 -2.97 -4.92
C THR A 102 3.82 -1.74 -5.64
N LEU A 103 4.37 -0.54 -5.35
CA LEU A 103 3.95 0.69 -5.99
C LEU A 103 4.34 0.74 -7.48
N GLU A 104 5.56 0.31 -7.81
CA GLU A 104 6.07 0.26 -9.19
C GLU A 104 5.26 -0.72 -10.05
N LYS A 105 4.99 -1.93 -9.56
CA LYS A 105 4.19 -2.94 -10.27
C LYS A 105 2.78 -2.47 -10.61
N ASN A 106 2.20 -1.64 -9.74
CA ASN A 106 0.84 -1.17 -9.89
C ASN A 106 0.72 0.14 -10.66
N ASP A 107 1.85 0.71 -11.11
CA ASP A 107 1.94 2.06 -11.67
C ASP A 107 1.23 3.03 -10.71
N LEU A 108 1.95 3.57 -9.72
CA LEU A 108 1.38 4.38 -8.65
C LEU A 108 0.31 5.37 -9.15
N GLN A 109 0.53 6.03 -10.28
CA GLN A 109 -0.45 6.94 -10.90
C GLN A 109 -1.78 6.24 -11.28
N ARG A 110 -1.72 5.02 -11.81
CA ARG A 110 -2.91 4.18 -12.07
C ARG A 110 -3.49 3.58 -10.79
N ALA A 111 -2.65 3.12 -9.86
CA ALA A 111 -3.09 2.59 -8.57
C ALA A 111 -3.92 3.64 -7.80
N LEU A 112 -3.48 4.90 -7.84
CA LEU A 112 -4.19 6.04 -7.26
C LEU A 112 -5.56 6.31 -7.91
N LYS A 113 -5.72 6.07 -9.23
CA LYS A 113 -7.04 6.16 -9.89
C LYS A 113 -7.99 5.07 -9.39
N ASN A 114 -7.51 3.84 -9.24
CA ASN A 114 -8.29 2.74 -8.68
C ASN A 114 -8.72 3.05 -7.24
N PHE A 115 -7.82 3.65 -6.46
CA PHE A 115 -8.13 4.09 -5.10
C PHE A 115 -9.25 5.15 -5.06
N ARG A 116 -9.21 6.18 -5.90
CA ARG A 116 -10.27 7.20 -5.98
C ARG A 116 -11.62 6.60 -6.34
N ALA A 117 -11.65 5.58 -7.20
CA ALA A 117 -12.88 4.87 -7.53
C ALA A 117 -13.47 4.16 -6.29
N VAL A 118 -12.63 3.52 -5.47
CA VAL A 118 -13.04 2.89 -4.20
C VAL A 118 -13.57 3.93 -3.21
N LEU A 119 -12.85 5.03 -2.98
CA LEU A 119 -13.34 6.11 -2.11
C LEU A 119 -14.65 6.73 -2.60
N GLY A 120 -14.83 6.88 -3.92
CA GLY A 120 -16.09 7.35 -4.50
C GLY A 120 -17.27 6.46 -4.16
N HIS A 121 -17.07 5.13 -4.10
CA HIS A 121 -18.10 4.18 -3.68
C HIS A 121 -18.41 4.27 -2.18
N PHE A 122 -17.40 4.48 -1.33
CA PHE A 122 -17.61 4.72 0.10
C PHE A 122 -18.38 6.01 0.38
N ARG A 123 -18.11 7.08 -0.37
CA ARG A 123 -18.84 8.36 -0.24
C ARG A 123 -20.26 8.31 -0.78
N ALA A 124 -20.57 7.34 -1.66
CA ALA A 124 -21.86 7.18 -2.29
C ALA A 124 -22.77 6.15 -1.60
N SER A 125 -22.31 5.52 -0.52
CA SER A 125 -23.16 4.62 0.27
C SER A 125 -24.16 5.47 1.07
N PRO A 126 -25.48 5.37 0.83
CA PRO A 126 -26.45 6.06 1.65
C PRO A 126 -26.36 5.52 3.07
N VAL A 127 -26.32 6.43 4.05
CA VAL A 127 -26.59 6.07 5.45
C VAL A 127 -27.95 5.36 5.46
N PRO A 128 -28.07 4.15 6.05
CA PRO A 128 -29.37 3.55 6.26
C PRO A 128 -30.20 4.53 7.08
N THR A 129 -31.16 5.19 6.46
CA THR A 129 -32.23 5.88 7.17
C THR A 129 -33.18 4.79 7.65
N ASP A 130 -32.79 4.08 8.71
CA ASP A 130 -33.74 3.30 9.47
C ASP A 130 -34.76 4.28 10.05
N GLY A 131 -36.02 4.03 9.68
CA GLY A 131 -37.14 4.94 9.84
C GLY A 131 -37.34 5.43 11.27
N ILE A 132 -37.60 6.74 11.38
CA ILE A 132 -38.35 7.35 12.48
C ILE A 132 -39.79 7.48 12.00
#